data_AF-A0A1Q6IR84-F1
#
_entry.id   AF-A0A1Q6IR84-F1
#
_cell.length_a   1.000
_cell.length_b   1.000
_cell.length_c   1.000
_cell.angle_alpha   90.00
_cell.angle_beta   90.00
_cell.angle_gamma   90.00
#
_symmetry.space_group_name_H-M   'P 1'
#
loop_
_entity.id
_entity.type
_entity.pdbx_description
1 polymer ?
#
loop_
_entity_poly.entity_id
_entity_poly.type
_entity_poly.pdbx_seq_one_letter_code
_entity_poly.pdbx_strand_id
1 'polypeptide(L)'
;MIDHNFYASPVQASQTLITHILEAMDKELERPFTIALSGGTTPATLFEVWEREYAAYTPWSRIYFYWVDERCVPPGDDQSNFGLAYRLLFSKVGIPASHYYRIVGEGAPEEEAKQYSSIVKTTVPTVDGVPVFNFVLLGIGEDGHTSSIFPDHQELLTAGEPYEVSVNPYNKTVRICMTGRPLIEARHTCFLVTGENKCSILKEILDKNKEGVYPASYIWHHARNPQLYASLVS
;
A
#
# COMPACT_ATOMS: atom_id res chain seq x y z
N MET A 1 -3.49 -1.43 -27.29
CA MET A 1 -2.73 -0.89 -26.15
C MET A 1 -2.70 -1.97 -25.08
N ILE A 2 -1.86 -2.97 -25.29
CA ILE A 2 -1.47 -3.95 -24.28
C ILE A 2 -0.01 -3.54 -23.94
N ASP A 3 0.44 -3.71 -22.70
CA ASP A 3 1.87 -3.86 -22.33
C ASP A 3 2.73 -2.68 -21.83
N HIS A 4 2.19 -1.55 -21.31
CA HIS A 4 3.06 -0.65 -20.48
C HIS A 4 3.00 -0.92 -18.97
N ASN A 5 2.02 -1.71 -18.54
CA ASN A 5 1.74 -1.99 -17.12
C ASN A 5 1.92 -3.48 -16.78
N PHE A 6 2.31 -4.30 -17.76
CA PHE A 6 2.57 -5.74 -17.61
C PHE A 6 4.05 -6.02 -17.79
N TYR A 7 4.64 -6.74 -16.84
CA TYR A 7 6.07 -6.98 -16.74
C TYR A 7 6.38 -8.48 -16.78
N ALA A 8 7.55 -8.80 -17.33
CA ALA A 8 8.00 -10.17 -17.53
C ALA A 8 8.29 -10.92 -16.21
N SER A 9 8.42 -10.21 -15.09
CA SER A 9 8.58 -10.84 -13.77
C SER A 9 8.13 -9.92 -12.62
N PRO A 10 7.83 -10.48 -11.43
CA PRO A 10 7.63 -9.71 -10.20
C PRO A 10 8.80 -8.77 -9.87
N VAL A 11 10.04 -9.17 -10.20
CA VAL A 11 11.24 -8.36 -10.03
C VAL A 11 11.20 -7.15 -10.95
N GLN A 12 10.88 -7.33 -12.22
CA GLN A 12 10.81 -6.21 -13.17
C GLN A 12 9.69 -5.22 -12.84
N ALA A 13 8.52 -5.72 -12.38
CA ALA A 13 7.45 -4.85 -11.88
C ALA A 13 7.93 -4.02 -10.67
N SER A 14 8.65 -4.65 -9.74
CA SER A 14 9.23 -4.01 -8.56
C SER A 14 10.27 -2.96 -8.92
N GLN A 15 11.23 -3.30 -9.79
CA GLN A 15 12.26 -2.37 -10.30
C GLN A 15 11.61 -1.14 -10.94
N THR A 16 10.57 -1.34 -11.75
CA THR A 16 9.90 -0.23 -12.44
C THR A 16 9.15 0.67 -11.46
N LEU A 17 8.48 0.10 -10.46
CA LEU A 17 7.84 0.87 -9.39
C LEU A 17 8.86 1.66 -8.56
N ILE A 18 9.97 1.05 -8.15
CA ILE A 18 11.03 1.72 -7.38
C ILE A 18 11.64 2.86 -8.20
N THR A 19 11.94 2.61 -9.47
CA THR A 19 12.46 3.62 -10.39
C THR A 19 11.50 4.80 -10.50
N HIS A 20 10.20 4.55 -10.66
CA HIS A 20 9.21 5.62 -10.70
C HIS A 20 9.14 6.44 -9.40
N ILE A 21 9.26 5.78 -8.22
CA ILE A 21 9.36 6.48 -6.94
C ILE A 21 10.58 7.40 -6.92
N LEU A 22 11.76 6.90 -7.31
CA LEU A 22 13.00 7.68 -7.33
C LEU A 22 12.94 8.86 -8.31
N GLU A 23 12.41 8.64 -9.51
CA GLU A 23 12.20 9.71 -10.51
C GLU A 23 11.24 10.80 -10.00
N ALA A 24 10.20 10.43 -9.24
CA ALA A 24 9.31 11.39 -8.63
C ALA A 24 10.03 12.19 -7.53
N MET A 25 10.91 11.54 -6.75
CA MET A 25 11.73 12.20 -5.74
C MET A 25 12.75 13.18 -6.35
N ASP A 26 13.33 12.85 -7.51
CA ASP A 26 14.29 13.72 -8.21
C ASP A 26 13.64 15.00 -8.76
N LYS A 27 12.34 14.95 -9.07
CA LYS A 27 11.56 16.13 -9.50
C LYS A 27 11.20 17.07 -8.34
N GLU A 28 11.27 16.60 -7.09
CA GLU A 28 10.86 17.36 -5.89
C GLU A 28 11.93 17.30 -4.78
N LEU A 29 13.15 17.77 -5.09
CA LEU A 29 14.38 17.59 -4.30
C LEU A 29 14.28 17.95 -2.80
N GLU A 30 13.49 18.96 -2.43
CA GLU A 30 13.46 19.51 -1.06
C GLU A 30 12.29 18.99 -0.20
N ARG A 31 11.40 18.14 -0.77
CA ARG A 31 10.19 17.70 -0.07
C ARG A 31 10.37 16.29 0.53
N PRO A 32 9.88 16.03 1.76
CA PRO A 32 9.73 14.66 2.25
C PRO A 32 8.69 13.88 1.41
N PHE A 33 8.96 12.60 1.20
CA PHE A 33 8.07 11.67 0.51
C PHE A 33 7.39 10.74 1.51
N THR A 34 6.07 10.67 1.42
CA THR A 34 5.25 9.77 2.24
C THR A 34 4.83 8.58 1.39
N ILE A 35 5.21 7.36 1.83
CA ILE A 35 4.93 6.12 1.11
C ILE A 35 4.17 5.17 2.03
N ALA A 36 2.96 4.78 1.64
CA ALA A 36 2.18 3.76 2.34
C ALA A 36 2.41 2.38 1.69
N LEU A 37 2.82 1.40 2.48
CA LEU A 37 3.22 0.06 2.07
C LEU A 37 2.11 -0.96 2.32
N SER A 38 1.98 -1.94 1.42
CA SER A 38 1.26 -3.19 1.66
C SER A 38 2.18 -4.27 2.23
N GLY A 39 1.60 -5.34 2.78
CA GLY A 39 2.33 -6.59 3.06
C GLY A 39 1.94 -7.75 2.13
N GLY A 40 2.52 -8.92 2.39
CA GLY A 40 2.32 -10.14 1.57
C GLY A 40 3.53 -10.47 0.70
N THR A 41 3.38 -11.49 -0.15
CA THR A 41 4.47 -12.01 -0.99
C THR A 41 4.93 -11.02 -2.05
N THR A 42 4.01 -10.26 -2.66
CA THR A 42 4.36 -9.27 -3.67
C THR A 42 5.19 -8.11 -3.11
N PRO A 43 4.81 -7.46 -1.98
CA PRO A 43 5.69 -6.49 -1.32
C PRO A 43 7.01 -7.07 -0.81
N ALA A 44 7.06 -8.35 -0.43
CA ALA A 44 8.32 -8.99 -0.05
C ALA A 44 9.36 -8.92 -1.18
N THR A 45 8.97 -9.25 -2.42
CA THR A 45 9.82 -9.11 -3.60
C THR A 45 10.25 -7.65 -3.81
N LEU A 46 9.33 -6.69 -3.66
CA LEU A 46 9.66 -5.26 -3.75
C LEU A 46 10.73 -4.86 -2.75
N PHE A 47 10.60 -5.29 -1.49
CA PHE A 47 11.56 -4.98 -0.43
C PHE A 47 12.95 -5.58 -0.69
N GLU A 48 13.01 -6.84 -1.13
CA GLU A 48 14.27 -7.48 -1.50
C GLU A 48 14.97 -6.81 -2.69
N VAL A 49 14.21 -6.44 -3.73
CA VAL A 49 14.75 -5.70 -4.88
C VAL A 49 15.24 -4.32 -4.45
N TRP A 50 14.45 -3.60 -3.65
CA TRP A 50 14.83 -2.26 -3.17
C TRP A 50 16.11 -2.31 -2.33
N GLU A 51 16.22 -3.30 -1.45
CA GLU A 51 17.42 -3.51 -0.63
C GLU A 51 18.64 -3.86 -1.50
N ARG A 52 18.53 -4.85 -2.38
CA ARG A 52 19.69 -5.37 -3.13
C ARG A 52 20.18 -4.45 -4.23
N GLU A 53 19.26 -3.78 -4.93
CA GLU A 53 19.58 -3.10 -6.18
C GLU A 53 19.57 -1.57 -6.04
N TYR A 54 18.76 -1.03 -5.12
CA TYR A 54 18.51 0.41 -5.03
C TYR A 54 18.98 1.05 -3.71
N ALA A 55 19.47 0.27 -2.74
CA ALA A 55 19.79 0.80 -1.41
C ALA A 55 20.85 1.91 -1.42
N ALA A 56 21.86 1.80 -2.28
CA ALA A 56 22.93 2.79 -2.38
C ALA A 56 22.48 4.13 -3.00
N TYR A 57 21.38 4.11 -3.77
CA TYR A 57 20.90 5.28 -4.53
C TYR A 57 19.61 5.87 -3.97
N THR A 58 18.95 5.17 -3.04
CA THR A 58 17.70 5.65 -2.45
C THR A 58 17.99 6.69 -1.37
N PRO A 59 17.44 7.92 -1.48
CA PRO A 59 17.64 8.95 -0.46
C PRO A 59 16.72 8.70 0.74
N TRP A 60 17.04 7.68 1.55
CA TRP A 60 16.23 7.18 2.67
C TRP A 60 15.81 8.26 3.67
N SER A 61 16.68 9.25 3.92
CA SER A 61 16.40 10.39 4.81
C SER A 61 15.30 11.32 4.31
N ARG A 62 14.79 11.12 3.09
CA ARG A 62 13.64 11.86 2.55
C ARG A 62 12.35 11.06 2.59
N ILE A 63 12.40 9.76 2.90
CA ILE A 63 11.22 8.89 2.88
C ILE A 63 10.67 8.70 4.30
N TYR A 64 9.35 8.80 4.42
CA TYR A 64 8.58 8.45 5.61
C TYR A 64 7.60 7.35 5.25
N PHE A 65 7.75 6.19 5.89
CA PHE A 65 6.96 5.01 5.61
C PHE A 65 5.72 4.90 6.51
N TYR A 66 4.64 4.45 5.91
CA TYR A 66 3.35 4.15 6.51
C TYR A 66 2.87 2.81 5.97
N TRP A 67 1.75 2.31 6.48
CA TRP A 67 1.10 1.09 5.99
C TRP A 67 -0.31 1.36 5.50
N VAL A 68 -0.70 0.73 4.40
CA VAL A 68 -2.09 0.77 3.91
C VAL A 68 -3.00 -0.09 4.76
N ASP A 69 -2.47 -1.12 5.40
CA ASP A 69 -3.15 -1.93 6.40
C ASP A 69 -2.14 -2.65 7.30
N GLU A 70 -2.59 -3.11 8.47
CA GLU A 70 -1.80 -3.97 9.34
C GLU A 70 -2.70 -4.94 10.09
N ARG A 71 -2.16 -6.12 10.39
CA ARG A 71 -2.81 -7.18 11.15
C ARG A 71 -2.66 -6.83 12.62
N CYS A 72 -3.72 -7.04 13.42
CA CYS A 72 -3.67 -6.79 14.85
C CYS A 72 -2.91 -7.90 15.58
N VAL A 73 -1.59 -7.93 15.38
CA VAL A 73 -0.63 -8.86 15.96
C VAL A 73 0.65 -8.10 16.38
N PRO A 74 1.47 -8.66 17.27
CA PRO A 74 2.77 -8.07 17.60
C PRO A 74 3.69 -7.88 16.38
N PRO A 75 4.59 -6.88 16.38
CA PRO A 75 5.44 -6.57 15.23
C PRO A 75 6.48 -7.66 14.90
N GLY A 76 6.74 -8.56 15.84
CA GLY A 76 7.59 -9.74 15.64
C GLY A 76 6.87 -10.93 15.02
N ASP A 77 5.54 -10.90 14.89
CA ASP A 77 4.75 -11.96 14.28
C ASP A 77 5.03 -12.07 12.76
N ASP A 78 4.95 -13.27 12.21
CA ASP A 78 5.16 -13.51 10.79
C ASP A 78 4.09 -12.85 9.92
N GLN A 79 2.91 -12.59 10.48
CA GLN A 79 1.80 -11.92 9.81
C GLN A 79 1.87 -10.39 9.86
N SER A 80 2.80 -9.79 10.60
CA SER A 80 2.95 -8.32 10.64
C SER A 80 3.53 -7.79 9.32
N ASN A 81 2.81 -6.86 8.69
CA ASN A 81 3.27 -6.12 7.52
C ASN A 81 4.48 -5.23 7.86
N PHE A 82 4.49 -4.61 9.05
CA PHE A 82 5.66 -3.91 9.59
C PHE A 82 6.84 -4.86 9.77
N GLY A 83 6.62 -6.02 10.41
CA GLY A 83 7.64 -7.03 10.64
C GLY A 83 8.29 -7.50 9.33
N LEU A 84 7.49 -7.71 8.28
CA LEU A 84 7.97 -8.05 6.94
C LEU A 84 8.90 -6.97 6.36
N ALA A 85 8.45 -5.72 6.32
CA ALA A 85 9.25 -4.60 5.82
C ALA A 85 10.52 -4.40 6.64
N TYR A 86 10.45 -4.58 7.96
CA TYR A 86 11.60 -4.45 8.85
C TYR A 86 12.67 -5.51 8.58
N ARG A 87 12.26 -6.78 8.46
CA ARG A 87 13.17 -7.91 8.21
C ARG A 87 13.84 -7.84 6.84
N LEU A 88 13.09 -7.44 5.80
CA LEU A 88 13.57 -7.49 4.42
C LEU A 88 14.25 -6.21 3.95
N LEU A 89 13.88 -5.04 4.50
CA LEU A 89 14.41 -3.76 4.06
C LEU A 89 14.98 -2.92 5.21
N PHE A 90 14.16 -2.55 6.20
CA PHE A 90 14.54 -1.44 7.10
C PHE A 90 15.74 -1.76 7.99
N SER A 91 15.83 -2.98 8.50
CA SER A 91 16.99 -3.43 9.29
C SER A 91 18.27 -3.57 8.46
N LYS A 92 18.16 -3.78 7.14
CA LYS A 92 19.28 -3.98 6.22
C LYS A 92 19.91 -2.66 5.80
N VAL A 93 19.08 -1.66 5.51
CA VAL A 93 19.52 -0.33 5.06
C VAL A 93 19.60 0.69 6.19
N GLY A 94 19.24 0.30 7.42
CA GLY A 94 19.38 1.13 8.62
C GLY A 94 18.39 2.29 8.71
N ILE A 95 17.13 2.08 8.32
CA ILE A 95 16.09 3.13 8.43
C ILE A 95 15.84 3.44 9.92
N PRO A 96 16.05 4.70 10.37
CA PRO A 96 15.81 5.07 11.77
C PRO A 96 14.30 5.14 12.07
N ALA A 97 13.94 4.93 13.34
CA ALA A 97 12.54 4.90 13.78
C ALA A 97 11.76 6.20 13.53
N SER A 98 12.45 7.34 13.37
CA SER A 98 11.82 8.61 13.01
C SER A 98 11.34 8.69 11.55
N HIS A 99 11.64 7.69 10.72
CA HIS A 99 11.29 7.62 9.30
C HIS A 99 10.18 6.63 8.98
N TYR A 100 9.53 6.05 9.99
CA TYR A 100 8.34 5.24 9.78
C TYR A 100 7.35 5.40 10.93
N TYR A 101 6.08 5.30 10.58
CA TYR A 101 4.97 5.29 11.52
C TYR A 101 4.27 3.95 11.37
N ARG A 102 4.61 2.98 12.21
CA ARG A 102 3.94 1.66 12.16
C ARG A 102 2.56 1.75 12.80
N ILE A 103 1.64 0.95 12.30
CA ILE A 103 0.41 0.65 13.02
C ILE A 103 0.79 -0.26 14.20
N VAL A 104 0.29 0.05 15.40
CA VAL A 104 0.52 -0.73 16.62
C VAL A 104 -0.48 -1.89 16.69
N GLY A 105 -0.21 -2.94 15.91
CA GLY A 105 -1.08 -4.11 15.79
C GLY A 105 -1.30 -4.87 17.11
N GLU A 106 -0.40 -4.76 18.08
CA GLU A 106 -0.56 -5.32 19.43
C GLU A 106 -1.45 -4.48 20.37
N GLY A 107 -1.92 -3.32 19.92
CA GLY A 107 -2.80 -2.43 20.68
C GLY A 107 -4.28 -2.82 20.62
N ALA A 108 -5.12 -2.03 21.27
CA ALA A 108 -6.58 -2.15 21.13
C ALA A 108 -7.01 -1.59 19.76
N PRO A 109 -7.68 -2.37 18.89
CA PRO A 109 -7.87 -1.98 17.49
C PRO A 109 -8.59 -0.65 17.26
N GLU A 110 -9.67 -0.40 18.01
CA GLU A 110 -10.48 0.83 17.88
C GLU A 110 -9.71 2.08 18.29
N GLU A 111 -8.91 1.98 19.35
CA GLU A 111 -8.03 3.04 19.81
C GLU A 111 -6.88 3.27 18.83
N GLU A 112 -6.29 2.19 18.30
CA GLU A 112 -5.20 2.28 17.33
C GLU A 112 -5.66 2.91 16.01
N ALA A 113 -6.83 2.55 15.48
CA ALA A 113 -7.39 3.19 14.28
C ALA A 113 -7.50 4.72 14.43
N LYS A 114 -7.95 5.19 15.61
CA LYS A 114 -8.07 6.63 15.92
C LYS A 114 -6.71 7.29 16.10
N GLN A 115 -5.79 6.63 16.80
CA GLN A 115 -4.43 7.14 17.02
C GLN A 115 -3.66 7.24 15.71
N TYR A 116 -3.70 6.19 14.89
CA TYR A 116 -3.03 6.15 13.61
C TYR A 116 -3.65 7.12 12.60
N SER A 117 -4.98 7.29 12.59
CA SER A 117 -5.65 8.37 11.86
C SER A 117 -5.13 9.75 12.27
N SER A 118 -4.94 9.99 13.57
CA SER A 118 -4.41 11.25 14.09
C SER A 118 -2.95 11.48 13.71
N ILE A 119 -2.12 10.43 13.74
CA ILE A 119 -0.73 10.47 13.25
C ILE A 119 -0.74 10.88 11.78
N VAL A 120 -1.48 10.16 10.93
CA VAL A 120 -1.50 10.43 9.49
C VAL A 120 -2.03 11.83 9.16
N LYS A 121 -3.07 12.31 9.84
CA LYS A 121 -3.56 13.69 9.67
C LYS A 121 -2.54 14.77 10.06
N THR A 122 -1.59 14.46 10.95
CA THR A 122 -0.61 15.43 11.44
C THR A 122 0.75 15.34 10.75
N THR A 123 1.11 14.18 10.21
CA THR A 123 2.44 13.92 9.64
C THR A 123 2.44 13.80 8.12
N VAL A 124 1.28 13.64 7.47
CA VAL A 124 1.14 13.61 6.01
C VAL A 124 0.54 14.93 5.52
N PRO A 125 1.07 15.56 4.45
CA PRO A 125 0.49 16.78 3.90
C PRO A 125 -0.99 16.63 3.56
N THR A 126 -1.81 17.57 4.01
CA THR A 126 -3.26 17.53 3.77
C THR A 126 -3.71 18.52 2.70
N VAL A 127 -4.69 18.13 1.89
CA VAL A 127 -5.43 19.02 0.98
C VAL A 127 -6.91 18.91 1.35
N ASP A 128 -7.54 20.05 1.65
CA ASP A 128 -8.95 20.12 2.12
C ASP A 128 -9.27 19.16 3.28
N GLY A 129 -8.33 19.02 4.20
CA GLY A 129 -8.44 18.15 5.38
C GLY A 129 -8.19 16.67 5.12
N VAL A 130 -7.84 16.27 3.89
CA VAL A 130 -7.53 14.88 3.54
C VAL A 130 -6.01 14.66 3.48
N PRO A 131 -5.45 13.65 4.15
CA PRO A 131 -4.06 13.24 3.97
C PRO A 131 -3.79 12.81 2.53
N VAL A 132 -2.78 13.43 1.89
CA VAL A 132 -2.37 13.13 0.51
C VAL A 132 -0.96 12.55 0.50
N PHE A 133 -0.89 11.22 0.38
CA PHE A 133 0.37 10.50 0.23
C PHE A 133 1.04 10.79 -1.11
N ASN A 134 2.38 10.72 -1.15
CA ASN A 134 3.09 10.72 -2.42
C ASN A 134 2.85 9.40 -3.17
N PHE A 135 2.98 8.28 -2.47
CA PHE A 135 2.73 6.94 -3.02
C PHE A 135 1.93 6.10 -2.05
N VAL A 136 0.93 5.40 -2.58
CA VAL A 136 0.21 4.32 -1.89
C VAL A 136 0.41 3.06 -2.71
N LEU A 137 1.04 2.05 -2.12
CA LEU A 137 1.35 0.78 -2.77
C LEU A 137 0.33 -0.26 -2.34
N LEU A 138 -0.50 -0.71 -3.27
CA LEU A 138 -1.63 -1.60 -3.04
C LEU A 138 -1.42 -2.99 -3.64
N GLY A 139 -1.79 -4.01 -2.88
CA GLY A 139 -2.07 -5.34 -3.40
C GLY A 139 -3.54 -5.52 -3.79
N ILE A 140 -3.84 -6.67 -4.41
CA ILE A 140 -5.21 -7.08 -4.76
C ILE A 140 -5.44 -8.52 -4.27
N GLY A 141 -6.45 -8.72 -3.44
CA GLY A 141 -6.96 -10.03 -3.05
C GLY A 141 -7.62 -10.78 -4.20
N GLU A 142 -7.74 -12.11 -4.12
CA GLU A 142 -8.45 -12.89 -5.16
C GLU A 142 -9.96 -12.60 -5.17
N ASP A 143 -10.49 -12.14 -4.04
CA ASP A 143 -11.84 -11.60 -3.84
C ASP A 143 -11.96 -10.11 -4.23
N GLY A 144 -10.89 -9.48 -4.74
CA GLY A 144 -10.88 -8.08 -5.14
C GLY A 144 -10.75 -7.06 -3.99
N HIS A 145 -10.43 -7.50 -2.76
CA HIS A 145 -10.09 -6.57 -1.68
C HIS A 145 -8.76 -5.84 -1.98
N THR A 146 -8.60 -4.65 -1.41
CA THR A 146 -7.33 -3.93 -1.33
C THR A 146 -7.22 -3.22 0.02
N SER A 147 -6.00 -2.91 0.47
CA SER A 147 -5.75 -2.63 1.89
C SER A 147 -6.33 -3.80 2.71
N SER A 148 -7.28 -3.54 3.60
CA SER A 148 -8.16 -4.54 4.18
C SER A 148 -9.63 -4.13 4.07
N ILE A 149 -10.00 -3.51 2.95
CA ILE A 149 -11.39 -3.24 2.59
C ILE A 149 -11.88 -4.43 1.78
N PHE A 150 -12.68 -5.30 2.40
CA PHE A 150 -13.23 -6.51 1.79
C PHE A 150 -14.54 -6.23 1.04
N PRO A 151 -14.98 -7.07 0.09
CA PRO A 151 -16.22 -6.86 -0.67
C PRO A 151 -17.49 -6.74 0.17
N ASP A 152 -17.50 -7.33 1.37
CA ASP A 152 -18.59 -7.24 2.36
C ASP A 152 -18.44 -6.07 3.34
N HIS A 153 -17.34 -5.32 3.25
CA HIS A 153 -16.99 -4.15 4.08
C HIS A 153 -16.78 -2.87 3.24
N GLN A 154 -17.58 -2.69 2.19
CA GLN A 154 -17.45 -1.54 1.27
C GLN A 154 -17.79 -0.19 1.91
N GLU A 155 -18.45 -0.17 3.07
CA GLU A 155 -18.64 1.06 3.86
C GLU A 155 -17.31 1.78 4.15
N LEU A 156 -16.21 1.04 4.26
CA LEU A 156 -14.87 1.59 4.50
C LEU A 156 -14.31 2.38 3.31
N LEU A 157 -14.88 2.23 2.11
CA LEU A 157 -14.52 3.05 0.94
C LEU A 157 -14.90 4.52 1.12
N THR A 158 -15.95 4.79 1.91
CA THR A 158 -16.50 6.14 2.12
C THR A 158 -16.45 6.59 3.57
N ALA A 159 -15.75 5.84 4.43
CA ALA A 159 -15.51 6.20 5.82
C ALA A 159 -14.80 7.57 5.94
N GLY A 160 -15.18 8.31 6.99
CA GLY A 160 -14.73 9.69 7.18
C GLY A 160 -13.31 9.80 7.72
N GLU A 161 -12.90 8.84 8.55
CA GLU A 161 -11.54 8.78 9.10
C GLU A 161 -10.58 8.10 8.12
N PRO A 162 -9.29 8.50 8.06
CA PRO A 162 -8.31 7.90 7.15
C PRO A 162 -8.02 6.42 7.44
N TYR A 163 -8.23 5.95 8.67
CA TYR A 163 -8.06 4.56 9.07
C TYR A 163 -9.21 4.09 9.96
N GLU A 164 -9.61 2.84 9.76
CA GLU A 164 -10.68 2.17 10.50
C GLU A 164 -10.30 0.72 10.79
N VAL A 165 -11.03 0.11 11.73
CA VAL A 165 -10.94 -1.34 11.99
C VAL A 165 -11.64 -2.11 10.86
N SER A 166 -11.02 -3.20 10.44
CA SER A 166 -11.60 -4.17 9.50
C SER A 166 -11.39 -5.59 10.01
N VAL A 167 -12.31 -6.49 9.64
CA VAL A 167 -12.23 -7.91 9.98
C VAL A 167 -12.18 -8.72 8.70
N ASN A 168 -11.16 -9.57 8.57
CA ASN A 168 -11.11 -10.49 7.45
C ASN A 168 -12.29 -11.48 7.53
N PRO A 169 -13.13 -11.59 6.50
CA PRO A 169 -14.37 -12.35 6.60
C PRO A 169 -14.14 -13.86 6.64
N TYR A 170 -12.99 -14.34 6.16
CA TYR A 170 -12.65 -15.75 6.03
C TYR A 170 -12.03 -16.34 7.29
N ASN A 171 -11.07 -15.62 7.90
CA ASN A 171 -10.31 -16.11 9.05
C ASN A 171 -10.53 -15.30 10.34
N LYS A 172 -11.37 -14.26 10.30
CA LYS A 172 -11.73 -13.40 11.42
C LYS A 172 -10.57 -12.63 12.05
N THR A 173 -9.43 -12.54 11.35
CA THR A 173 -8.32 -11.69 11.80
C THR A 173 -8.73 -10.23 11.75
N VAL A 174 -8.48 -9.51 12.85
CA VAL A 174 -8.73 -8.08 12.96
C VAL A 174 -7.55 -7.31 12.38
N ARG A 175 -7.84 -6.21 11.68
CA ARG A 175 -6.89 -5.39 10.96
C ARG A 175 -7.24 -3.92 11.16
N ILE A 176 -6.23 -3.05 11.02
CA ILE A 176 -6.44 -1.61 10.86
C ILE A 176 -6.15 -1.31 9.39
N CYS A 177 -7.03 -0.60 8.71
CA CYS A 177 -6.92 -0.38 7.28
C CYS A 177 -7.11 1.08 6.91
N MET A 178 -6.35 1.53 5.91
CA MET A 178 -6.54 2.81 5.25
C MET A 178 -7.86 2.80 4.49
N THR A 179 -8.70 3.81 4.70
CA THR A 179 -10.03 3.93 4.10
C THR A 179 -9.96 4.51 2.68
N GLY A 180 -11.08 4.50 1.96
CA GLY A 180 -11.06 4.82 0.52
C GLY A 180 -10.58 6.22 0.16
N ARG A 181 -10.83 7.23 0.99
CA ARG A 181 -10.48 8.62 0.65
C ARG A 181 -8.97 8.88 0.55
N PRO A 182 -8.13 8.56 1.56
CA PRO A 182 -6.68 8.70 1.40
C PRO A 182 -6.09 7.82 0.28
N LEU A 183 -6.73 6.68 -0.04
CA LEU A 183 -6.34 5.85 -1.18
C LEU A 183 -6.53 6.57 -2.51
N ILE A 184 -7.72 7.13 -2.78
CA ILE A 184 -8.03 7.78 -4.07
C ILE A 184 -7.34 9.14 -4.25
N GLU A 185 -7.06 9.84 -3.15
CA GLU A 185 -6.48 11.19 -3.17
C GLU A 185 -4.95 11.20 -3.27
N ALA A 186 -4.29 10.05 -3.09
CA ALA A 186 -2.84 9.91 -3.22
C ALA A 186 -2.34 10.38 -4.60
N ARG A 187 -1.15 11.00 -4.63
CA ARG A 187 -0.54 11.49 -5.87
C ARG A 187 -0.25 10.36 -6.86
N HIS A 188 0.07 9.18 -6.33
CA HIS A 188 0.23 7.94 -7.08
C HIS A 188 -0.41 6.80 -6.29
N THR A 189 -1.46 6.20 -6.86
CA THR A 189 -2.08 4.98 -6.32
C THR A 189 -1.59 3.81 -7.16
N CYS A 190 -0.63 3.05 -6.64
CA CYS A 190 0.10 2.04 -7.40
C CYS A 190 -0.37 0.64 -6.99
N PHE A 191 -1.02 -0.08 -7.89
CA PHE A 191 -1.37 -1.47 -7.70
C PHE A 191 -0.20 -2.36 -8.16
N LEU A 192 0.46 -3.04 -7.22
CA LEU A 192 1.51 -4.02 -7.50
C LEU A 192 0.91 -5.43 -7.39
N VAL A 193 0.74 -6.11 -8.53
CA VAL A 193 -0.04 -7.35 -8.65
C VAL A 193 0.79 -8.42 -9.32
N THR A 194 1.01 -9.55 -8.65
CA THR A 194 1.81 -10.64 -9.21
C THR A 194 1.15 -12.00 -9.06
N GLY A 195 1.38 -12.87 -10.05
CA GLY A 195 0.92 -14.26 -10.07
C GLY A 195 -0.24 -14.50 -11.02
N GLU A 196 -0.23 -15.66 -11.69
CA GLU A 196 -1.26 -16.08 -12.64
C GLU A 196 -2.67 -16.14 -12.04
N ASN A 197 -2.77 -16.47 -10.74
CA ASN A 197 -4.03 -16.47 -9.99
C ASN A 197 -4.72 -15.10 -9.96
N LYS A 198 -3.99 -14.00 -10.27
CA LYS A 198 -4.55 -12.65 -10.30
C LYS A 198 -5.15 -12.26 -11.65
N CYS A 199 -4.97 -13.06 -12.71
CA CYS A 199 -5.47 -12.73 -14.05
C CYS A 199 -6.97 -12.44 -14.08
N SER A 200 -7.78 -13.33 -13.50
CA SER A 200 -9.25 -13.19 -13.55
C SER A 200 -9.72 -11.95 -12.80
N ILE A 201 -9.30 -11.80 -11.55
CA ILE A 201 -9.74 -10.68 -10.71
C ILE A 201 -9.24 -9.34 -11.26
N LEU A 202 -8.02 -9.28 -11.82
CA LEU A 202 -7.51 -8.05 -12.41
C LEU A 202 -8.32 -7.63 -13.64
N LYS A 203 -8.73 -8.58 -14.48
CA LYS A 203 -9.62 -8.29 -15.62
C LYS A 203 -10.93 -7.66 -15.16
N GLU A 204 -11.50 -8.16 -14.07
CA GLU A 204 -12.73 -7.60 -13.50
C GLU A 204 -12.50 -6.21 -12.89
N ILE A 205 -11.39 -6.00 -12.18
CA ILE A 205 -11.06 -4.70 -11.57
C ILE A 205 -10.89 -3.60 -12.61
N LEU A 206 -10.30 -3.91 -13.76
CA LEU A 206 -10.05 -2.95 -14.84
C LEU A 206 -11.30 -2.68 -15.71
N ASP A 207 -12.33 -3.54 -15.62
CA ASP A 207 -13.57 -3.35 -16.35
C ASP A 207 -14.43 -2.28 -15.68
N LYS A 208 -14.63 -1.15 -16.36
CA LYS A 208 -15.44 -0.03 -15.86
C LYS A 208 -16.88 -0.44 -15.52
N ASN A 209 -17.41 -1.51 -16.13
CA ASN A 209 -18.74 -2.04 -15.79
C ASN A 209 -18.79 -2.73 -14.42
N LYS A 210 -17.63 -2.89 -13.75
CA LYS A 210 -17.46 -3.55 -12.45
C LYS A 210 -16.96 -2.61 -11.35
N GLU A 211 -16.93 -1.31 -11.59
CA GLU A 211 -16.38 -0.26 -10.70
C GLU A 211 -16.82 -0.34 -9.23
N GLY A 212 -18.06 -0.77 -8.95
CA GLY A 212 -18.57 -0.90 -7.58
C GLY A 212 -18.65 -2.33 -7.05
N VAL A 213 -18.19 -3.32 -7.82
CA VAL A 213 -18.31 -4.74 -7.41
C VAL A 213 -17.22 -5.09 -6.41
N TYR A 214 -16.00 -4.59 -6.62
CA TYR A 214 -14.84 -4.86 -5.79
C TYR A 214 -14.24 -3.58 -5.24
N PRO A 215 -13.80 -3.56 -3.97
CA PRO A 215 -13.07 -2.43 -3.40
C PRO A 215 -11.90 -1.97 -4.27
N ALA A 216 -11.09 -2.89 -4.80
CA ALA A 216 -9.98 -2.53 -5.69
C ALA A 216 -10.44 -1.89 -7.02
N SER A 217 -11.60 -2.29 -7.56
CA SER A 217 -12.17 -1.67 -8.77
C SER A 217 -12.64 -0.25 -8.49
N TYR A 218 -13.28 -0.02 -7.33
CA TYR A 218 -13.68 1.31 -6.90
C TYR A 218 -12.46 2.23 -6.79
N ILE A 219 -11.43 1.80 -6.08
CA ILE A 219 -10.20 2.59 -5.91
C ILE A 219 -9.52 2.83 -7.28
N TRP A 220 -9.41 1.81 -8.13
CA TRP A 220 -8.81 1.93 -9.47
C TRP A 220 -9.48 3.02 -10.31
N HIS A 221 -10.81 3.10 -10.29
CA HIS A 221 -11.55 4.02 -11.14
C HIS A 221 -11.78 5.41 -10.54
N HIS A 222 -11.64 5.56 -9.22
CA HIS A 222 -11.80 6.85 -8.52
C HIS A 222 -10.48 7.52 -8.12
N ALA A 223 -9.35 6.80 -8.12
CA ALA A 223 -8.05 7.39 -7.81
C ALA A 223 -7.68 8.50 -8.81
N ARG A 224 -7.02 9.56 -8.31
CA ARG A 224 -6.54 10.67 -9.14
C ARG A 224 -5.54 10.23 -10.20
N ASN A 225 -4.68 9.27 -9.86
CA ASN A 225 -3.61 8.77 -10.70
C ASN A 225 -3.34 7.28 -10.41
N PRO A 226 -4.24 6.39 -10.86
CA PRO A 226 -4.08 4.95 -10.71
C PRO A 226 -2.99 4.44 -11.65
N GLN A 227 -2.11 3.59 -11.14
CA GLN A 227 -1.04 2.97 -11.89
C GLN A 227 -0.99 1.49 -11.59
N LEU A 228 -0.77 0.68 -12.62
CA LEU A 228 -0.73 -0.77 -12.50
C LEU A 228 0.68 -1.27 -12.77
N TYR A 229 1.18 -2.09 -11.85
CA TYR A 229 2.43 -2.81 -11.96
C TYR A 229 2.15 -4.30 -11.85
N ALA A 230 1.83 -4.94 -12.98
CA ALA A 230 1.38 -6.32 -13.01
C ALA A 230 2.42 -7.28 -13.59
N SER A 231 2.65 -8.42 -12.95
CA SER A 231 3.36 -9.54 -13.57
C SER A 231 2.55 -10.82 -13.36
N LEU A 232 1.90 -11.28 -14.43
CA LEU A 232 0.92 -12.37 -14.39
C LEU A 232 1.47 -13.70 -14.93
N VAL A 233 2.79 -13.86 -14.95
CA VAL A 233 3.45 -15.10 -15.35
C VAL A 233 3.70 -16.00 -14.14
N SER A 234 3.86 -17.30 -14.39
CA SER A 234 4.26 -18.31 -13.40
C SER A 234 5.70 -18.17 -12.94
#